data_AF-A0A941JF13-F1
#
_entry.id   AF-A0A941JF13-F1
#
_cell.length_a   1.000
_cell.length_b   1.000
_cell.length_c   1.000
_cell.angle_alpha   90.00
_cell.angle_beta   90.00
_cell.angle_gamma   90.00
#
_symmetry.space_group_name_H-M   'P 1'
#
loop_
_entity.id
_entity.type
_entity.pdbx_description
1 polymer ?
#
loop_
_entity_poly.entity_id
_entity_poly.type
_entity_poly.pdbx_seq_one_letter_code
_entity_poly.pdbx_strand_id
1 'polypeptide(L)' 'MTANDLREWQARHGYTYDTAAVALGVSRRTYAGYLARGEELPRLLELACKALDLMSLRDDLDSQSKNGAKLR' A
#
# COMPACT_ATOMS: atom_id res chain seq x y z
N MET A 1 9.53 -7.15 6.82
CA MET A 1 9.43 -6.50 5.49
C MET A 1 10.72 -5.71 5.22
N THR A 2 11.34 -5.92 4.06
CA THR A 2 12.56 -5.23 3.62
C THR A 2 12.23 -4.08 2.67
N ALA A 3 13.21 -3.22 2.37
CA ALA A 3 13.05 -2.18 1.35
C ALA A 3 12.64 -2.74 -0.02
N ASN A 4 13.03 -3.99 -0.34
CA ASN A 4 12.66 -4.64 -1.58
C ASN A 4 11.19 -5.07 -1.59
N ASP A 5 10.70 -5.66 -0.50
CA ASP A 5 9.27 -6.01 -0.34
C ASP A 5 8.37 -4.78 -0.48
N LEU A 6 8.84 -3.62 0.01
CA LEU A 6 8.11 -2.37 -0.09
C LEU A 6 8.06 -1.84 -1.52
N ARG A 7 9.12 -2.02 -2.31
CA ARG A 7 9.12 -1.74 -3.75
C ARG A 7 8.18 -2.65 -4.52
N GLU A 8 8.16 -3.94 -4.19
CA GLU A 8 7.25 -4.91 -4.81
C GLU A 8 5.80 -4.58 -4.48
N TRP A 9 5.49 -4.26 -3.22
CA TRP A 9 4.17 -3.81 -2.81
C TRP A 9 3.76 -2.54 -3.58
N GLN A 10 4.66 -1.57 -3.69
CA GLN A 10 4.42 -0.35 -4.46
C GLN A 10 4.11 -0.65 -5.94
N ALA A 11 4.86 -1.57 -6.56
CA ALA A 11 4.66 -1.97 -7.95
C ALA A 11 3.32 -2.71 -8.14
N ARG A 12 2.92 -3.58 -7.21
CA ARG A 12 1.63 -4.30 -7.26
C ARG A 12 0.43 -3.36 -7.19
N HIS A 13 0.52 -2.32 -6.37
CA HIS A 13 -0.54 -1.32 -6.23
C HIS A 13 -0.47 -0.19 -7.27
N GLY A 14 0.57 -0.16 -8.11
CA GLY A 14 0.77 0.91 -9.10
C GLY A 14 1.06 2.28 -8.48
N TYR A 15 1.50 2.33 -7.21
CA TYR A 15 1.75 3.57 -6.52
C TYR A 15 3.06 4.21 -6.97
N THR A 16 3.07 5.54 -7.02
CA THR A 16 4.29 6.34 -7.14
C THR A 16 4.89 6.58 -5.75
N TYR A 17 6.12 7.10 -5.69
CA TYR A 17 6.75 7.43 -4.40
C TYR A 17 5.90 8.37 -3.54
N ASP A 18 5.16 9.26 -4.20
CA ASP A 18 4.33 10.27 -3.54
C ASP A 18 3.04 9.63 -3.02
N THR A 19 2.34 8.86 -3.86
CA THR A 19 1.10 8.20 -3.46
C THR A 19 1.32 7.10 -2.42
N ALA A 20 2.45 6.39 -2.48
CA ALA A 20 2.82 5.42 -1.45
C ALA A 20 3.10 6.09 -0.10
N ALA A 21 3.77 7.26 -0.10
CA ALA A 21 4.00 8.03 1.12
C ALA A 21 2.68 8.54 1.72
N VAL A 22 1.76 9.04 0.89
CA VAL A 22 0.42 9.47 1.30
C VAL A 22 -0.39 8.30 1.86
N ALA A 23 -0.40 7.15 1.18
CA ALA A 23 -1.14 5.96 1.63
C ALA A 23 -0.64 5.43 2.98
N LEU A 24 0.67 5.50 3.21
CA LEU A 24 1.28 5.13 4.49
C LEU A 24 1.16 6.22 5.56
N GLY A 25 0.70 7.44 5.20
CA GLY A 25 0.61 8.57 6.11
C GLY A 25 1.96 9.12 6.56
N VAL A 26 3.02 8.93 5.75
CA VAL A 26 4.38 9.37 6.07
C VAL A 26 4.85 10.45 5.11
N SER A 27 5.84 11.25 5.54
CA SER A 27 6.46 12.22 4.63
C SER A 27 7.26 11.54 3.53
N ARG A 28 7.34 12.16 2.35
CA ARG A 28 8.16 11.68 1.22
C ARG A 28 9.63 11.45 1.60
N ARG A 29 10.17 12.29 2.48
CA ARG A 29 11.53 12.15 3.01
C ARG A 29 11.68 10.90 3.88
N THR A 30 10.68 10.63 4.73
CA THR A 30 10.63 9.42 5.55
C THR A 30 10.55 8.17 4.67
N TYR A 31 9.72 8.20 3.63
CA TYR A 31 9.58 7.11 2.67
C TYR A 31 10.90 6.82 1.92
N ALA A 32 11.57 7.86 1.42
CA ALA A 32 12.90 7.72 0.82
C ALA A 32 13.93 7.17 1.83
N GLY A 33 13.83 7.59 3.09
CA GLY A 33 14.66 7.06 4.18
C GLY A 33 14.47 5.56 4.41
N TYR A 34 13.23 5.05 4.34
CA TYR A 34 12.95 3.62 4.44
C TYR A 34 13.55 2.82 3.28
N LEU A 35 13.48 3.35 2.05
CA LEU A 35 14.09 2.71 0.88
C LEU A 35 15.63 2.73 0.92
N ALA A 36 16.22 3.78 1.49
CA ALA A 36 17.67 3.91 1.62
C ALA A 36 18.23 3.07 2.78
N ARG A 37 17.42 2.76 3.80
CA ARG A 37 17.90 2.10 5.02
C ARG A 37 18.37 0.67 4.79
N GLY A 38 17.88 -0.04 3.76
CA GLY A 38 18.32 -1.39 3.37
C GLY A 38 18.09 -2.51 4.42
N GLU A 39 17.87 -2.15 5.67
CA GLU A 39 17.65 -3.00 6.84
C GLU A 39 16.16 -3.32 7.05
N GLU A 40 15.88 -4.13 8.07
CA GLU A 40 14.54 -4.55 8.47
C GLU A 40 13.65 -3.32 8.76
N LEU A 41 12.55 -3.18 8.01
CA LEU A 41 11.63 -2.06 8.19
C LEU A 41 10.84 -2.23 9.50
N PRO A 42 10.37 -1.13 10.10
CA PRO A 42 9.57 -1.21 11.31
C PRO A 42 8.36 -2.13 11.12
N ARG A 43 8.05 -2.99 12.09
CA ARG A 43 6.86 -3.85 12.04
C ARG A 43 5.56 -3.08 11.82
N LEU A 44 5.50 -1.82 12.27
CA LEU A 44 4.38 -0.92 12.00
C LEU A 44 4.18 -0.67 10.50
N LEU A 45 5.26 -0.52 9.75
CA LEU A 45 5.23 -0.30 8.30
C LEU A 45 4.73 -1.57 7.58
N GLU A 46 5.17 -2.74 8.04
CA GLU A 46 4.65 -4.02 7.54
C GLU A 46 3.15 -4.16 7.79
N LEU A 47 2.69 -3.81 8.99
CA LEU A 47 1.26 -3.82 9.33
C LEU A 47 0.46 -2.85 8.46
N ALA A 48 0.98 -1.64 8.24
CA ALA A 48 0.34 -0.64 7.39
C ALA A 48 0.22 -1.12 5.94
N CYS A 49 1.27 -1.68 5.34
CA CYS A 49 1.21 -2.26 4.00
C CYS A 49 0.19 -3.40 3.91
N LYS A 50 0.14 -4.30 4.91
CA LYS A 50 -0.87 -5.37 4.97
C LYS A 50 -2.30 -4.82 5.10
N ALA A 51 -2.50 -3.78 5.90
CA ALA A 51 -3.81 -3.15 6.06
C ALA A 51 -4.29 -2.50 4.76
N LEU A 52 -3.40 -1.83 4.02
CA LEU A 52 -3.71 -1.26 2.71
C LEU A 52 -4.03 -2.34 1.68
N ASP A 53 -3.32 -3.46 1.71
CA ASP A 53 -3.59 -4.60 0.83
C ASP A 53 -5.01 -5.17 1.07
N LEU A 54 -5.39 -5.31 2.35
CA LEU A 54 -6.74 -5.72 2.73
C LEU A 54 -7.81 -4.67 2.39
N MET A 55 -7.49 -3.38 2.48
CA MET A 55 -8.41 -2.30 2.12
C MET A 55 -8.63 -2.21 0.61
N SER A 56 -7.58 -2.38 -0.20
CA SER A 56 -7.72 -2.46 -1.66
C SER A 56 -8.64 -3.62 -2.06
N LEU A 57 -8.45 -4.79 -1.44
CA LEU A 57 -9.33 -5.95 -1.66
C LEU A 57 -10.79 -5.67 -1.28
N ARG A 58 -11.02 -4.85 -0.24
CA ARG A 58 -12.36 -4.43 0.17
C ARG A 58 -12.99 -3.48 -0.84
N ASP A 59 -12.24 -2.52 -1.36
CA ASP A 59 -12.72 -1.57 -2.39
C ASP A 59 -13.15 -2.31 -3.67
N ASP A 60 -12.43 -3.36 -4.06
CA ASP A 60 -12.82 -4.23 -5.17
C ASP A 60 -14.16 -4.95 -4.92
N LEU A 61 -14.39 -5.46 -3.71
CA LEU A 61 -15.65 -6.12 -3.34
C LEU A 61 -16.84 -5.14 -3.31
N ASP A 62 -16.63 -3.93 -2.77
CA ASP A 62 -17.63 -2.85 -2.79
C ASP A 62 -17.94 -2.38 -4.23
N SER A 63 -16.95 -2.39 -5.11
CA SER A 63 -17.11 -2.05 -6.54
C SER A 63 -17.88 -3.12 -7.33
N GLN A 64 -17.65 -4.41 -7.04
CA GLN A 64 -18.42 -5.51 -7.64
C GLN A 64 -19.86 -5.57 -7.12
N SER A 65 -20.09 -5.23 -5.83
CA SER A 65 -21.44 -5.18 -5.24
C SER A 65 -22.34 -4.14 -5.94
N LYS A 66 -21.79 -2.97 -6.29
CA LYS A 66 -22.54 -1.92 -7.01
C LYS A 66 -22.91 -2.30 -8.45
N ASN A 67 -22.11 -3.12 -9.12
CA ASN A 67 -22.43 -3.60 -10.47
C ASN A 67 -23.47 -4.74 -10.48
N GLY A 68 -23.57 -5.53 -9.41
CA GLY A 68 -24.60 -6.57 -9.27
C GLY A 68 -26.02 -6.03 -9.06
N ALA A 69 -26.16 -4.81 -8.54
CA ALA A 69 -27.47 -4.18 -8.30
C ALA A 69 -28.12 -3.57 -9.57
N LYS A 70 -27.42 -3.57 -10.72
CA LYS A 70 -27.92 -2.98 -11.98
C LYS A 70 -28.50 -4.01 -12.97
N LEU A 71 -28.55 -5.29 -12.60
CA LEU A 71 -29.25 -6.34 -13.35
C LEU A 71 -30.41 -6.94 -12.54
N ARG A 72 -31.43 -6.14 -12.22
CA ARG A 72 -32.78 -6.63 -11.92
C ARG A 72 -33.83 -5.62 -12.33
#